data_AF-J3GCZ4-F1
#
_entry.id   AF-J3GCZ4-F1
#
_cell.length_a   1.000
_cell.length_b   1.000
_cell.length_c   1.000
_cell.angle_alpha   90.00
_cell.angle_beta   90.00
_cell.angle_gamma   90.00
#
_symmetry.space_group_name_H-M   'P 1'
#
loop_
_entity.id
_entity.type
_entity.pdbx_description
1 polymer ?
#
loop_
_entity_poly.entity_id
_entity_poly.type
_entity_poly.pdbx_seq_one_letter_code
_entity_poly.pdbx_strand_id
1 'polypeptide(L)' 'MTERHLLHTETLSNGCSIKVRAEILRDGSLGMFIGVYWPDGTAIDENHDPRPHMLDMEAAMDWGIDIAKGIGNSQRTL' A
#
# COMPACT_ATOMS: atom_id res chain seq x y z
N MET A 1 6.26 19.52 -5.23
CA MET A 1 7.04 18.50 -5.96
C MET A 1 7.61 17.60 -4.89
N THR A 2 7.16 16.35 -4.80
CA THR A 2 7.84 15.29 -4.03
C THR A 2 8.97 14.78 -4.91
N GLU A 3 10.21 14.80 -4.43
CA GLU A 3 11.41 14.51 -5.24
C GLU A 3 11.54 13.03 -5.63
N ARG A 4 10.89 12.11 -4.89
CA ARG A 4 10.87 10.67 -5.20
C ARG A 4 9.62 10.01 -4.61
N HIS A 5 8.87 9.30 -5.43
CA HIS A 5 7.73 8.48 -5.03
C HIS A 5 7.77 7.11 -5.71
N LEU A 6 7.26 6.10 -5.02
CA LEU A 6 6.96 4.77 -5.55
C LEU A 6 5.46 4.52 -5.49
N LEU A 7 4.94 3.83 -6.50
CA LEU A 7 3.55 3.41 -6.58
C LEU A 7 3.52 1.97 -7.10
N HIS A 8 2.82 1.10 -6.38
CA HIS A 8 2.56 -0.28 -6.79
C HIS A 8 1.07 -0.49 -6.79
N THR A 9 0.57 -1.03 -7.90
CA THR A 9 -0.82 -1.46 -8.03
C THR A 9 -0.80 -2.86 -8.60
N GLU A 10 -1.55 -3.77 -7.98
CA GLU A 10 -1.63 -5.17 -8.38
C GLU A 10 -3.04 -5.69 -8.13
N THR A 11 -3.52 -6.58 -9.00
CA THR A 11 -4.75 -7.33 -8.79
C THR A 11 -4.39 -8.74 -8.35
N LEU A 12 -4.89 -9.15 -7.19
CA LEU A 12 -4.68 -10.46 -6.59
C LEU A 12 -5.54 -11.52 -7.30
N SER A 13 -5.19 -12.80 -7.10
CA SER A 13 -5.90 -13.93 -7.72
C SER A 13 -7.36 -14.06 -7.28
N ASN A 14 -7.74 -13.51 -6.12
CA ASN A 14 -9.10 -13.46 -5.61
C ASN A 14 -9.92 -12.27 -6.13
N GLY A 15 -9.34 -11.49 -7.05
CA GLY A 15 -9.95 -10.32 -7.67
C GLY A 15 -9.81 -9.01 -6.89
N CYS A 16 -9.30 -9.04 -5.65
CA CYS A 16 -9.03 -7.81 -4.91
C CYS A 16 -7.87 -7.04 -5.57
N SER A 17 -7.93 -5.71 -5.53
CA SER A 17 -6.84 -4.85 -5.98
C SER A 17 -6.14 -4.21 -4.79
N ILE A 18 -4.81 -4.13 -4.85
CA ILE A 18 -4.00 -3.42 -3.86
C ILE A 18 -3.36 -2.19 -4.51
N LYS A 19 -3.17 -1.14 -3.72
CA LYS A 19 -2.49 0.09 -4.10
C LYS A 19 -1.61 0.56 -2.95
N VAL A 20 -0.30 0.53 -3.15
CA VAL A 20 0.67 0.97 -2.15
C VAL A 20 1.45 2.13 -2.73
N ARG A 21 1.65 3.19 -1.93
CA ARG A 21 2.47 4.34 -2.31
C ARG A 21 3.42 4.68 -1.18
N ALA A 22 4.66 4.97 -1.53
CA ALA A 22 5.67 5.53 -0.64
C ALA A 22 6.22 6.82 -1.24
N GLU A 23 6.42 7.87 -0.44
CA GLU A 23 6.97 9.13 -0.92
C GLU A 23 7.82 9.83 0.14
N ILE A 24 8.89 10.52 -0.27
CA ILE A 24 9.63 11.40 0.65
C ILE A 24 8.95 12.76 0.67
N LEU A 25 8.40 13.12 1.82
CA LEU A 25 7.78 14.41 2.08
C LEU A 25 8.83 15.52 2.14
N ARG A 26 8.37 16.78 2.10
CA ARG A 26 9.26 17.95 2.04
C ARG A 26 10.16 18.12 3.25
N ASP A 27 9.75 17.57 4.39
CA ASP A 27 10.52 17.55 5.63
C ASP A 27 11.52 16.38 5.71
N GLY A 28 11.61 15.57 4.65
CA GLY A 28 12.46 14.39 4.58
C GLY A 28 11.86 13.15 5.22
N SER A 29 10.64 13.23 5.77
CA SER A 29 9.94 12.06 6.31
C SER A 29 9.40 11.17 5.20
N LEU A 30 9.26 9.88 5.52
CA LEU A 30 8.66 8.90 4.62
C LEU A 30 7.14 8.88 4.83
N GLY A 31 6.40 9.38 3.85
CA GLY A 31 4.95 9.25 3.76
C GLY A 31 4.58 7.93 3.08
N MET A 32 3.49 7.31 3.53
CA MET A 32 3.04 6.04 2.97
C MET A 32 1.51 5.94 2.91
N PHE A 33 1.03 5.17 1.95
CA PHE A 33 -0.38 4.82 1.79
C PHE A 33 -0.51 3.35 1.41
N ILE A 34 -1.45 2.65 2.03
CA ILE A 34 -1.81 1.26 1.71
C ILE A 34 -3.32 1.21 1.52
N GLY A 35 -3.76 0.89 0.30
CA GLY A 35 -5.15 0.71 -0.06
C GLY A 35 -5.41 -0.71 -0.56
N VAL A 36 -6.52 -1.29 -0.14
CA VAL A 36 -7.02 -2.60 -0.57
C VAL A 36 -8.48 -2.44 -0.97
N TYR A 37 -8.83 -2.97 -2.14
CA TYR A 37 -10.13 -2.76 -2.77
C TYR A 37 -10.71 -4.09 -3.26
N TRP A 38 -12.02 -4.22 -3.15
CA TRP A 38 -12.78 -5.28 -3.79
C TRP A 38 -12.75 -5.15 -5.32
N PRO A 39 -13.09 -6.21 -6.08
CA PRO A 39 -13.15 -6.16 -7.55
C PRO A 39 -14.08 -5.06 -8.10
N ASP A 40 -15.09 -4.66 -7.32
CA ASP A 40 -16.03 -3.58 -7.67
C ASP A 40 -15.48 -2.17 -7.39
N GLY A 41 -14.27 -2.06 -6.83
CA GLY A 41 -13.61 -0.81 -6.45
C GLY A 41 -13.95 -0.33 -5.04
N THR A 42 -14.78 -1.04 -4.27
CA THR A 42 -15.10 -0.69 -2.89
C THR A 42 -13.87 -0.86 -2.00
N ALA A 43 -13.56 0.14 -1.18
CA ALA A 43 -12.46 0.07 -0.22
C ALA A 43 -12.73 -1.00 0.85
N ILE A 44 -11.77 -1.92 1.01
CA ILE A 44 -11.69 -2.87 2.12
C ILE A 44 -10.95 -2.20 3.29
N ASP A 45 -9.78 -1.65 3.00
CA ASP A 45 -8.92 -0.96 3.96
C ASP A 45 -8.13 0.14 3.24
N GLU A 46 -8.04 1.32 3.86
CA GLU A 46 -7.22 2.43 3.38
C GLU A 46 -6.45 3.06 4.54
N ASN A 47 -5.21 2.64 4.72
CA ASN A 47 -4.30 3.20 5.69
C ASN A 47 -3.48 4.34 5.07
N HIS A 48 -3.77 5.57 5.53
CA HIS A 48 -3.17 6.81 5.03
C HIS A 48 -1.93 7.28 5.82
N ASP A 49 -1.65 6.66 6.97
CA ASP A 49 -0.43 6.92 7.75
C ASP A 49 0.13 5.62 8.36
N PRO A 50 0.49 4.62 7.51
CA PRO A 50 1.30 3.51 7.98
C PRO A 50 2.61 4.06 8.51
N ARG A 51 3.06 3.60 9.67
CA ARG A 51 4.35 3.98 10.26
C ARG A 51 5.37 2.85 10.06
N PRO A 52 6.01 2.75 8.89
CA PRO A 52 7.16 1.86 8.67
C PRO A 52 8.37 2.47 9.40
N HIS A 53 8.44 2.26 10.72
CA HIS A 53 9.57 2.77 11.51
C HIS A 53 10.88 2.16 10.99
N MET A 54 11.87 3.03 10.73
CA MET A 54 13.25 2.66 10.37
C MET A 54 13.46 1.96 9.02
N LEU A 55 12.48 1.96 8.11
CA LEU A 55 12.65 1.45 6.75
C LEU A 55 13.04 2.59 5.78
N ASP A 56 13.89 2.27 4.80
CA ASP A 56 14.05 3.13 3.64
C ASP A 56 12.83 3.02 2.70
N MET A 57 12.79 3.81 1.64
CA MET A 57 11.63 3.85 0.73
C MET A 57 11.34 2.50 0.07
N GLU A 58 12.37 1.76 -0.33
CA GLU A 58 12.19 0.48 -1.05
C GLU A 58 11.73 -0.61 -0.07
N ALA A 59 12.34 -0.68 1.12
CA ALA A 59 11.93 -1.60 2.17
C ALA A 59 10.52 -1.30 2.70
N ALA A 60 10.15 -0.02 2.83
CA ALA A 60 8.79 0.37 3.19
C ALA A 60 7.79 -0.02 2.10
N MET A 61 8.19 0.06 0.83
CA MET A 61 7.37 -0.36 -0.30
C MET A 61 7.04 -1.84 -0.22
N ASP A 62 8.07 -2.69 -0.07
CA ASP A 62 7.91 -4.15 0.05
C ASP A 62 7.05 -4.52 1.26
N TRP A 63 7.30 -3.88 2.40
CA TRP A 63 6.49 -4.06 3.61
C TRP A 63 5.02 -3.70 3.41
N GLY A 64 4.74 -2.59 2.71
CA GLY A 64 3.37 -2.19 2.40
C GLY A 64 2.65 -3.16 1.48
N ILE A 65 3.36 -3.68 0.48
CA ILE A 65 2.84 -4.70 -0.44
C ILE A 65 2.48 -5.96 0.34
N ASP A 66 3.33 -6.41 1.26
CA ASP A 66 3.07 -7.59 2.08
C ASP A 66 1.85 -7.41 2.98
N ILE A 67 1.69 -6.24 3.62
CA ILE A 67 0.48 -5.92 4.40
C ILE A 67 -0.76 -5.92 3.52
N ALA A 68 -0.72 -5.24 2.37
CA ALA A 68 -1.85 -5.15 1.46
C ALA A 68 -2.26 -6.54 0.95
N LYS A 69 -1.28 -7.39 0.62
CA LYS A 69 -1.50 -8.79 0.22
C LYS A 69 -2.08 -9.60 1.36
N GLY A 70 -1.61 -9.42 2.60
CA GLY A 70 -2.17 -10.08 3.78
C GLY A 70 -3.65 -9.76 3.96
N ILE A 71 -4.02 -8.47 3.89
CA ILE A 71 -5.42 -8.01 4.02
C ILE A 71 -6.26 -8.52 2.85
N GLY A 72 -5.77 -8.35 1.62
CA GLY A 72 -6.48 -8.75 0.40
C GLY A 72 -6.71 -10.26 0.32
N ASN A 73 -5.70 -11.08 0.63
CA ASN A 73 -5.84 -12.55 0.61
C ASN A 73 -6.64 -13.10 1.80
N SER A 74 -6.75 -12.34 2.89
CA SER A 74 -7.64 -12.70 4.02
C SER A 74 -9.12 -12.48 3.70
N GLN A 75 -9.42 -11.74 2.64
CA GLN A 75 -10.79 -11.62 2.15
C GLN A 75 -11.21 -12.92 1.46
N ARG A 76 -12.15 -13.65 2.08
CA ARG A 76 -12.85 -14.77 1.45
C ARG A 76 -13.84 -14.22 0.43
N THR A 77 -13.41 -14.05 -0.82
CA THR A 77 -14.34 -13.97 -1.94
C THR A 77 -14.89 -15.39 -2.19
N LEU A 78 -16.20 -15.54 -2.03
CA LEU A 78 -16.97 -16.78 -2.25
C LEU A 78 -16.97 -17.19 -3.72
#